data_AF-A0A840Q3H5-F1
#
_entry.id   AF-A0A840Q3H5-F1
#
_cell.length_a   1.000
_cell.length_b   1.000
_cell.length_c   1.000
_cell.angle_alpha   90.00
_cell.angle_beta   90.00
_cell.angle_gamma   90.00
#
_symmetry.space_group_name_H-M   'P 1'
#
loop_
_entity.id
_entity.type
_entity.pdbx_description
1 polymer ?
#
loop_
_entity_poly.entity_id
_entity_poly.type
_entity_poly.pdbx_seq_one_letter_code
_entity_poly.pdbx_strand_id
1 'polypeptide(L)'
;MEQWWMIRAGDFNELIPVWKEEGIASIGWPQLGNPKHYRTKEDMLKKANEVYQEHKPSTRRSWVSQVWRFSTEIKKGDRVITYSKELREYLVGTVTETHFFDNSIGNPNYPNHIRVEWEEITVSRDLLSQAAKNSLGSVLTVFRVDQWGDEIEQFIEHPFWEPDIDEADEDEVKEDLVGKALVMIEDKVDILDPWELQDLVGGLLEAMNYNVRISPKGPDGGVDILAFKDAFGFEKPIVKVQVKHRKSAASAPEVQQLLGANPIDANCLFVSTGGFTSQAEAVAKHNSVRLVDLEELVRLIVEWYEKIPSDKRALLPLQKVYVPE
;
A
#
# COMPACT_ATOMS: atom_id res chain seq x y z
N MET A 1 -34.96 0.84 -4.38
CA MET A 1 -33.94 -0.23 -4.39
C MET A 1 -33.32 -0.22 -3.03
N GLU A 2 -33.41 -1.34 -2.35
CA GLU A 2 -32.70 -1.66 -1.12
C GLU A 2 -31.19 -1.56 -1.36
N GLN A 3 -30.48 -0.95 -0.43
CA GLN A 3 -29.02 -0.79 -0.49
C GLN A 3 -28.34 -1.71 0.50
N TRP A 4 -27.12 -2.13 0.18
CA TRP A 4 -26.32 -2.96 1.07
C TRP A 4 -25.12 -2.19 1.62
N TRP A 5 -24.94 -2.29 2.94
CA TRP A 5 -23.92 -1.56 3.67
C TRP A 5 -23.04 -2.49 4.50
N MET A 6 -21.73 -2.37 4.38
CA MET A 6 -20.80 -2.90 5.38
C MET A 6 -20.68 -1.91 6.53
N ILE A 7 -20.81 -2.39 7.78
CA ILE A 7 -20.55 -1.61 8.99
C ILE A 7 -19.58 -2.37 9.89
N ARG A 8 -18.41 -1.78 10.18
CA ARG A 8 -17.40 -2.40 11.04
C ARG A 8 -17.77 -2.28 12.51
N ALA A 9 -17.81 -3.42 13.20
CA ALA A 9 -18.13 -3.53 14.62
C ALA A 9 -16.92 -3.22 15.53
N GLY A 10 -16.25 -2.10 15.30
CA GLY A 10 -14.98 -1.76 15.95
C GLY A 10 -13.76 -2.40 15.28
N ASP A 11 -12.58 -2.18 15.86
CA ASP A 11 -11.31 -2.63 15.27
C ASP A 11 -11.11 -4.15 15.44
N PHE A 12 -11.69 -4.72 16.50
CA PHE A 12 -11.55 -6.12 16.91
C PHE A 12 -12.89 -6.85 16.96
N ASN A 13 -13.93 -6.32 16.31
CA ASN A 13 -15.30 -6.85 16.33
C ASN A 13 -15.96 -6.83 17.72
N GLU A 14 -15.46 -6.00 18.63
CA GLU A 14 -15.91 -5.90 20.02
C GLU A 14 -17.36 -5.44 20.18
N LEU A 15 -17.96 -4.82 19.14
CA LEU A 15 -19.34 -4.36 19.20
C LEU A 15 -20.37 -5.44 18.82
N ILE A 16 -19.94 -6.55 18.19
CA ILE A 16 -20.88 -7.59 17.70
C ILE A 16 -21.78 -8.15 18.81
N PRO A 17 -21.27 -8.52 20.02
CA PRO A 17 -22.13 -9.05 21.07
C PRO A 17 -23.25 -8.10 21.47
N VAL A 18 -22.90 -6.82 21.68
CA VAL A 18 -23.86 -5.77 22.05
C VAL A 18 -24.85 -5.48 20.91
N TRP A 19 -24.39 -5.49 19.66
CA TRP A 19 -25.23 -5.29 18.49
C TRP A 19 -26.32 -6.37 18.36
N LYS A 20 -25.95 -7.63 18.62
CA LYS A 20 -26.89 -8.76 18.63
C LYS A 20 -27.87 -8.68 19.79
N GLU A 21 -27.39 -8.39 20.99
CA GLU A 21 -28.23 -8.32 22.20
C GLU A 21 -29.25 -7.17 22.15
N GLU A 22 -28.81 -5.99 21.71
CA GLU A 22 -29.64 -4.77 21.70
C GLU A 22 -30.36 -4.52 20.37
N GLY A 23 -30.09 -5.31 19.33
CA GLY A 23 -30.68 -5.14 17.99
C GLY A 23 -30.26 -3.83 17.31
N ILE A 24 -28.96 -3.50 17.40
CA ILE A 24 -28.40 -2.24 16.87
C ILE A 24 -27.16 -2.47 16.01
N ALA A 25 -26.78 -1.46 15.25
CA ALA A 25 -25.42 -1.26 14.78
C ALA A 25 -24.97 0.17 15.08
N SER A 26 -23.69 0.38 15.39
CA SER A 26 -23.22 1.68 15.89
C SER A 26 -21.82 2.08 15.42
N ILE A 27 -21.56 3.39 15.36
CA ILE A 27 -20.23 3.91 14.99
C ILE A 27 -19.75 5.01 15.94
N GLY A 28 -18.43 5.22 15.93
CA GLY A 28 -17.69 6.08 16.88
C GLY A 28 -17.79 7.59 16.67
N TRP A 29 -16.76 8.29 17.14
CA TRP A 29 -16.55 9.75 17.08
C TRP A 29 -17.44 10.60 18.01
N PRO A 30 -17.51 10.29 19.32
CA PRO A 30 -18.44 10.94 20.25
C PRO A 30 -18.24 12.45 20.37
N GLN A 31 -17.03 12.97 20.16
CA GLN A 31 -16.74 14.41 20.25
C GLN A 31 -17.36 15.23 19.09
N LEU A 32 -17.82 14.58 18.02
CA LEU A 32 -18.63 15.24 16.98
C LEU A 32 -20.06 15.52 17.45
N GLY A 33 -20.52 14.86 18.53
CA GLY A 33 -21.92 14.93 18.96
C GLY A 33 -22.88 14.40 17.89
N ASN A 34 -24.15 14.78 17.99
CA ASN A 34 -25.20 14.31 17.10
C ASN A 34 -25.05 14.88 15.67
N PRO A 35 -24.82 14.04 14.64
CA PRO A 35 -24.68 14.48 13.26
C PRO A 35 -25.89 15.26 12.71
N LYS A 36 -27.09 14.98 13.24
CA LYS A 36 -28.34 15.66 12.83
C LYS A 36 -28.39 17.15 13.22
N HIS A 37 -27.47 17.63 14.05
CA HIS A 37 -27.37 19.05 14.39
C HIS A 37 -26.58 19.87 13.35
N TYR A 38 -25.85 19.22 12.44
CA TYR A 38 -25.12 19.91 11.37
C TYR A 38 -26.00 20.08 10.13
N ARG A 39 -25.96 21.27 9.51
CA ARG A 39 -26.68 21.53 8.26
C ARG A 39 -25.98 20.93 7.04
N THR A 40 -24.66 20.93 7.07
CA THR A 40 -23.83 20.44 5.96
C THR A 40 -22.69 19.57 6.48
N LYS A 41 -22.20 18.68 5.61
CA LYS A 41 -20.99 17.88 5.86
C LYS A 41 -19.76 18.76 6.15
N GLU A 42 -19.70 19.94 5.55
CA GLU A 42 -18.63 20.90 5.78
C GLU A 42 -18.67 21.48 7.20
N ASP A 43 -19.86 21.73 7.75
CA ASP A 43 -19.99 22.21 9.13
C ASP A 43 -19.53 21.15 10.15
N MET A 44 -19.83 19.87 9.88
CA MET A 44 -19.31 18.77 10.69
C MET A 44 -17.78 18.63 10.55
N LEU A 45 -17.23 18.92 9.36
CA LEU A 45 -15.78 18.94 9.15
C LEU A 45 -15.09 20.07 9.92
N LYS A 46 -15.71 21.26 10.01
CA LYS A 46 -15.20 22.34 10.87
C LYS A 46 -15.10 21.87 12.32
N LYS A 47 -16.16 21.21 12.83
CA LYS A 47 -16.11 20.64 14.18
C LYS A 47 -15.01 19.60 14.34
N ALA A 48 -14.89 18.66 13.39
CA ALA A 48 -13.84 17.65 13.41
C ALA A 48 -12.43 18.27 13.42
N ASN A 49 -12.25 19.41 12.74
CA ASN A 49 -10.97 20.11 12.73
C ASN A 49 -10.60 20.73 14.09
N GLU A 50 -11.60 21.11 14.89
CA GLU A 50 -11.41 21.62 16.24
C GLU A 50 -11.13 20.51 17.26
N VAL A 51 -11.93 19.43 17.23
CA VAL A 51 -11.89 18.41 18.31
C VAL A 51 -10.86 17.31 18.10
N TYR A 52 -10.48 17.04 16.84
CA TYR A 52 -9.49 16.02 16.48
C TYR A 52 -8.24 16.62 15.82
N GLN A 53 -7.79 17.78 16.30
CA GLN A 53 -6.68 18.56 15.71
C GLN A 53 -5.36 17.79 15.61
N GLU A 54 -5.16 16.78 16.47
CA GLU A 54 -4.03 15.87 16.50
C GLU A 54 -3.95 14.94 15.27
N HIS A 55 -5.07 14.75 14.57
CA HIS A 55 -5.14 13.90 13.39
C HIS A 55 -4.98 14.66 12.07
N LYS A 56 -4.41 13.98 11.08
CA LYS A 56 -4.18 14.55 9.74
C LYS A 56 -5.50 15.04 9.12
N PRO A 57 -5.50 16.14 8.35
CA PRO A 57 -6.70 16.64 7.66
C PRO A 57 -7.41 15.61 6.77
N SER A 58 -6.66 14.70 6.13
CA SER A 58 -7.24 13.60 5.33
C SER A 58 -8.00 12.60 6.20
N THR A 59 -7.45 12.21 7.35
CA THR A 59 -8.08 11.30 8.32
C THR A 59 -9.39 11.88 8.83
N ARG A 60 -9.39 13.15 9.26
CA ARG A 60 -10.60 13.85 9.71
C ARG A 60 -11.69 13.90 8.64
N ARG A 61 -11.32 14.22 7.39
CA ARG A 61 -12.26 14.19 6.25
C ARG A 61 -12.86 12.80 6.02
N SER A 62 -12.05 11.74 6.15
CA SER A 62 -12.53 10.37 6.05
C SER A 62 -13.56 10.05 7.13
N TRP A 63 -13.25 10.35 8.40
CA TRP A 63 -14.15 10.11 9.55
C TRP A 63 -15.49 10.84 9.41
N VAL A 64 -15.45 12.13 9.07
CA VAL A 64 -16.66 12.92 8.78
C VAL A 64 -17.48 12.28 7.67
N SER A 65 -16.82 11.71 6.66
CA SER A 65 -17.52 10.97 5.60
C SER A 65 -18.19 9.69 6.09
N GLN A 66 -17.59 8.94 7.02
CA GLN A 66 -18.19 7.75 7.60
C GLN A 66 -19.44 8.10 8.42
N VAL A 67 -19.30 9.09 9.31
CA VAL A 67 -20.39 9.54 10.19
C VAL A 67 -21.55 10.13 9.39
N TRP A 68 -21.25 10.96 8.40
CA TRP A 68 -22.28 11.58 7.56
C TRP A 68 -23.08 10.53 6.82
N ARG A 69 -22.38 9.59 6.16
CA ARG A 69 -23.01 8.49 5.40
C ARG A 69 -23.89 7.63 6.30
N PHE A 70 -23.37 7.17 7.44
CA PHE A 70 -24.13 6.37 8.39
C PHE A 70 -25.40 7.09 8.88
N SER A 71 -25.28 8.39 9.18
CA SER A 71 -26.39 9.16 9.74
C SER A 71 -27.46 9.63 8.74
N THR A 72 -27.12 9.72 7.45
CA THR A 72 -27.97 10.36 6.43
C THR A 72 -28.33 9.48 5.24
N GLU A 73 -27.47 8.53 4.86
CA GLU A 73 -27.63 7.73 3.65
C GLU A 73 -28.32 6.40 3.91
N ILE A 74 -28.06 5.77 5.08
CA ILE A 74 -28.68 4.50 5.48
C ILE A 74 -30.16 4.73 5.81
N LYS A 75 -31.03 3.94 5.19
CA LYS A 75 -32.49 4.04 5.32
C LYS A 75 -33.09 2.77 5.91
N LYS A 76 -34.32 2.92 6.41
CA LYS A 76 -35.14 1.79 6.82
C LYS A 76 -35.38 0.88 5.62
N GLY A 77 -35.16 -0.42 5.81
CA GLY A 77 -35.24 -1.44 4.77
C GLY A 77 -33.95 -1.65 3.98
N ASP A 78 -32.85 -0.97 4.31
CA ASP A 78 -31.53 -1.33 3.77
C ASP A 78 -30.97 -2.56 4.50
N ARG A 79 -30.05 -3.28 3.84
CA ARG A 79 -29.30 -4.39 4.42
C ARG A 79 -27.97 -3.92 4.99
N VAL A 80 -27.62 -4.45 6.14
CA VAL A 80 -26.35 -4.20 6.82
C VAL A 80 -25.64 -5.52 7.01
N ILE A 81 -24.36 -5.54 6.69
CA ILE A 81 -23.47 -6.66 6.98
C ILE A 81 -22.33 -6.23 7.89
N THR A 82 -21.88 -7.14 8.74
CA THR A 82 -20.65 -6.99 9.51
C THR A 82 -19.85 -8.28 9.53
N TYR A 83 -18.52 -8.17 9.48
CA TYR A 83 -17.64 -9.32 9.46
C TYR A 83 -17.20 -9.69 10.87
N SER A 84 -17.45 -10.92 11.30
CA SER A 84 -16.86 -11.52 12.50
C SER A 84 -15.53 -12.18 12.14
N LYS A 85 -14.41 -11.60 12.58
CA LYS A 85 -13.07 -12.18 12.39
C LYS A 85 -12.90 -13.53 13.09
N GLU A 86 -13.51 -13.69 14.27
CA GLU A 86 -13.41 -14.92 15.06
C GLU A 86 -14.06 -16.11 14.36
N LEU A 87 -15.29 -15.92 13.86
CA LEU A 87 -16.04 -16.97 13.17
C LEU A 87 -15.71 -17.05 11.68
N ARG A 88 -15.01 -16.04 11.13
CA ARG A 88 -14.82 -15.83 9.68
C ARG A 88 -16.14 -15.77 8.92
N GLU A 89 -17.16 -15.18 9.51
CA GLU A 89 -18.52 -15.12 8.96
C GLU A 89 -19.00 -13.68 8.84
N TYR A 90 -19.89 -13.44 7.88
CA TYR A 90 -20.65 -12.20 7.77
C TYR A 90 -22.01 -12.37 8.45
N LEU A 91 -22.28 -11.50 9.40
CA LEU A 91 -23.61 -11.30 9.95
C LEU A 91 -24.37 -10.38 9.00
N VAL A 92 -25.64 -10.65 8.80
CA VAL A 92 -26.51 -9.88 7.92
C VAL A 92 -27.72 -9.42 8.75
N GLY A 93 -28.23 -8.23 8.48
CA GLY A 93 -29.41 -7.72 9.14
C GLY A 93 -30.12 -6.64 8.33
N THR A 94 -31.36 -6.36 8.71
CA THR A 94 -32.22 -5.38 8.06
C THR A 94 -32.40 -4.16 8.94
N VAL A 95 -32.22 -2.97 8.39
CA VAL A 95 -32.39 -1.71 9.13
C VAL A 95 -33.88 -1.45 9.40
N THR A 96 -34.28 -1.48 10.66
CA THR A 96 -35.67 -1.27 11.08
C THR A 96 -35.95 0.17 11.49
N GLU A 97 -34.93 0.89 11.96
CA GLU A 97 -34.96 2.30 12.32
C GLU A 97 -33.68 3.01 11.87
N THR A 98 -33.83 4.20 11.29
CA THR A 98 -32.69 5.01 10.85
C THR A 98 -31.95 5.65 12.02
N HIS A 99 -30.90 6.42 11.72
CA HIS A 99 -29.99 6.97 12.71
C HIS A 99 -30.67 7.61 13.93
N PHE A 100 -30.19 7.24 15.11
CA PHE A 100 -30.45 7.93 16.37
C PHE A 100 -29.14 8.09 17.15
N PHE A 101 -29.12 9.10 18.03
CA PHE A 101 -27.94 9.42 18.84
C PHE A 101 -28.26 9.15 20.30
N ASP A 102 -27.52 8.23 20.93
CA ASP A 102 -27.73 7.84 22.32
C ASP A 102 -26.42 7.39 22.96
N ASN A 103 -26.08 7.97 24.12
CA ASN A 103 -24.88 7.60 24.88
C ASN A 103 -25.15 6.54 25.96
N SER A 104 -26.43 6.21 26.21
CA SER A 104 -26.87 5.29 27.26
C SER A 104 -27.05 3.85 26.76
N ILE A 105 -27.14 3.66 25.44
CA ILE A 105 -27.33 2.36 24.79
C ILE A 105 -26.00 1.90 24.20
N GLY A 106 -25.67 0.63 24.44
CA GLY A 106 -24.45 0.00 23.94
C GLY A 106 -23.18 0.63 24.52
N ASN A 107 -22.17 0.85 23.66
CA ASN A 107 -20.89 1.40 24.09
C ASN A 107 -20.90 2.94 23.96
N PRO A 108 -20.64 3.72 25.04
CA PRO A 108 -20.65 5.18 25.01
C PRO A 108 -19.67 5.82 24.03
N ASN A 109 -18.63 5.09 23.61
CA ASN A 109 -17.69 5.55 22.58
C ASN A 109 -18.26 5.48 21.16
N TYR A 110 -19.42 4.84 20.97
CA TYR A 110 -20.09 4.62 19.68
C TYR A 110 -21.55 5.09 19.73
N PRO A 111 -21.80 6.41 19.89
CA PRO A 111 -23.12 6.92 20.23
C PRO A 111 -24.06 7.10 19.03
N ASN A 112 -23.57 6.83 17.82
CA ASN A 112 -24.38 6.89 16.61
C ASN A 112 -24.91 5.50 16.30
N HIS A 113 -26.21 5.31 16.38
CA HIS A 113 -26.86 4.00 16.27
C HIS A 113 -27.86 3.96 15.12
N ILE A 114 -28.12 2.76 14.61
CA ILE A 114 -29.29 2.39 13.82
C ILE A 114 -29.89 1.13 14.45
N ARG A 115 -31.20 0.89 14.32
CA ARG A 115 -31.77 -0.41 14.72
C ARG A 115 -31.67 -1.39 13.57
N VAL A 116 -31.21 -2.59 13.90
CA VAL A 116 -31.00 -3.68 12.96
C VAL A 116 -31.64 -4.93 13.52
N GLU A 117 -32.50 -5.54 12.73
CA GLU A 117 -32.97 -6.91 12.95
C GLU A 117 -31.95 -7.83 12.29
N TRP A 118 -31.12 -8.50 13.11
CA TRP A 118 -30.08 -9.39 12.64
C TRP A 118 -30.67 -10.76 12.29
N GLU A 119 -30.21 -11.33 11.17
CA GLU A 119 -30.55 -12.68 10.75
C GLU A 119 -29.89 -13.72 11.68
N GLU A 120 -30.56 -14.86 11.89
CA GLU A 120 -29.99 -16.00 12.59
C GLU A 120 -28.90 -16.71 11.77
N ILE A 121 -29.04 -16.66 10.43
CA ILE A 121 -28.13 -17.28 9.49
C ILE A 121 -26.98 -16.31 9.19
N THR A 122 -25.76 -16.81 9.30
CA THR A 122 -24.53 -16.10 8.90
C THR A 122 -23.98 -16.68 7.61
N VAL A 123 -23.20 -15.87 6.89
CA VAL A 123 -22.57 -16.29 5.63
C VAL A 123 -21.07 -16.50 5.84
N SER A 124 -20.59 -17.72 5.64
CA SER A 124 -19.16 -18.01 5.72
C SER A 124 -18.38 -17.20 4.67
N ARG A 125 -17.32 -16.51 5.11
CA ARG A 125 -16.43 -15.78 4.19
C ARG A 125 -15.86 -16.70 3.12
N ASP A 126 -15.63 -17.97 3.45
CA ASP A 126 -14.90 -18.89 2.59
C ASP A 126 -15.75 -19.33 1.39
N LEU A 127 -17.09 -19.27 1.51
CA LEU A 127 -18.04 -19.51 0.41
C LEU A 127 -18.15 -18.35 -0.58
N LEU A 128 -17.68 -17.15 -0.22
CA LEU A 128 -17.76 -15.99 -1.11
C LEU A 128 -16.73 -16.05 -2.23
N SER A 129 -17.07 -15.45 -3.37
CA SER A 129 -16.17 -15.22 -4.49
C SER A 129 -14.93 -14.41 -4.07
N GLN A 130 -13.82 -14.58 -4.76
CA GLN A 130 -12.59 -13.83 -4.47
C GLN A 130 -12.80 -12.32 -4.64
N ALA A 131 -13.61 -11.91 -5.62
CA ALA A 131 -13.94 -10.51 -5.85
C ALA A 131 -14.75 -9.91 -4.69
N ALA A 132 -15.71 -10.66 -4.13
CA ALA A 132 -16.41 -10.28 -2.91
C ALA A 132 -15.46 -10.21 -1.72
N LYS A 133 -14.62 -11.24 -1.48
CA LYS A 133 -13.61 -11.26 -0.40
C LYS A 133 -12.71 -10.02 -0.44
N ASN A 134 -12.25 -9.61 -1.63
CA ASN A 134 -11.40 -8.43 -1.82
C ASN A 134 -12.15 -7.12 -1.52
N SER A 135 -13.37 -6.98 -2.03
CA SER A 135 -14.17 -5.76 -1.87
C SER A 135 -14.68 -5.57 -0.44
N LEU A 136 -15.17 -6.64 0.18
CA LEU A 136 -15.64 -6.66 1.57
C LEU A 136 -14.48 -6.51 2.57
N GLY A 137 -13.23 -6.68 2.14
CA GLY A 137 -12.01 -6.48 2.93
C GLY A 137 -11.58 -5.02 3.14
N SER A 138 -12.31 -4.04 2.61
CA SER A 138 -11.97 -2.61 2.74
C SER A 138 -11.81 -2.14 4.20
N VAL A 139 -10.86 -1.21 4.43
CA VAL A 139 -10.54 -0.66 5.76
C VAL A 139 -11.54 0.40 6.26
N LEU A 140 -12.50 0.83 5.44
CA LEU A 140 -13.49 1.83 5.84
C LEU A 140 -14.53 1.24 6.81
N THR A 141 -15.03 2.06 7.73
CA THR A 141 -16.04 1.67 8.71
C THR A 141 -17.40 1.41 8.07
N VAL A 142 -17.83 2.28 7.14
CA VAL A 142 -19.15 2.28 6.51
C VAL A 142 -19.01 2.49 5.01
N PHE A 143 -19.37 1.48 4.21
CA PHE A 143 -19.30 1.57 2.75
C PHE A 143 -20.37 0.70 2.08
N ARG A 144 -20.70 1.08 0.84
CA ARG A 144 -21.67 0.38 0.00
C ARG A 144 -21.09 -0.89 -0.58
N VAL A 145 -21.89 -1.95 -0.59
CA VAL A 145 -21.53 -3.30 -1.06
C VAL A 145 -22.64 -3.91 -1.91
N ASP A 146 -23.46 -3.09 -2.58
CA ASP A 146 -24.66 -3.54 -3.31
C ASP A 146 -24.35 -4.55 -4.40
N GLN A 147 -23.16 -4.47 -5.00
CA GLN A 147 -22.71 -5.42 -6.03
C GLN A 147 -22.58 -6.86 -5.52
N TRP A 148 -22.54 -7.07 -4.20
CA TRP A 148 -22.47 -8.39 -3.55
C TRP A 148 -23.76 -8.75 -2.80
N GLY A 149 -24.78 -7.89 -2.85
CA GLY A 149 -26.03 -8.13 -2.13
C GLY A 149 -26.71 -9.43 -2.58
N ASP A 150 -26.81 -9.64 -3.90
CA ASP A 150 -27.42 -10.85 -4.47
C ASP A 150 -26.64 -12.13 -4.09
N GLU A 151 -25.31 -12.08 -4.09
CA GLU A 151 -24.44 -13.21 -3.69
C GLU A 151 -24.64 -13.56 -2.21
N ILE A 152 -24.69 -12.54 -1.33
CA ILE A 152 -24.89 -12.76 0.10
C ILE A 152 -26.31 -13.27 0.38
N GLU A 153 -27.32 -12.70 -0.27
CA GLU A 153 -28.71 -13.12 -0.10
C GLU A 153 -28.94 -14.57 -0.54
N GLN A 154 -28.27 -15.01 -1.61
CA GLN A 154 -28.30 -16.43 -2.03
C GLN A 154 -27.83 -17.38 -0.93
N PHE A 155 -26.79 -17.04 -0.17
CA PHE A 155 -26.33 -17.87 0.94
C PHE A 155 -27.26 -17.84 2.15
N ILE A 156 -28.03 -16.77 2.33
CA ILE A 156 -29.06 -16.69 3.37
C ILE A 156 -30.25 -17.58 2.99
N GLU A 157 -30.71 -17.51 1.74
CA GLU A 157 -31.80 -18.34 1.22
C GLU A 157 -31.42 -19.82 1.08
N HIS A 158 -30.14 -20.10 0.79
CA HIS A 158 -29.61 -21.45 0.54
C HIS A 158 -28.33 -21.74 1.35
N PRO A 159 -28.43 -21.91 2.69
CA PRO A 159 -27.26 -22.01 3.58
C PRO A 159 -26.36 -23.23 3.37
N PHE A 160 -26.84 -24.23 2.61
CA PHE A 160 -26.14 -25.49 2.34
C PHE A 160 -25.62 -25.58 0.91
N TRP A 161 -25.70 -24.50 0.14
CA TRP A 161 -25.15 -24.45 -1.22
C TRP A 161 -23.66 -24.10 -1.17
N GLU A 162 -22.83 -24.95 -1.77
CA GLU A 162 -21.40 -24.69 -1.96
C GLU A 162 -21.17 -24.30 -3.43
N PRO A 163 -20.71 -23.07 -3.71
CA PRO A 163 -20.33 -22.69 -5.07
C PRO A 163 -19.07 -23.44 -5.51
N ASP A 164 -18.97 -23.64 -6.81
CA ASP A 164 -17.71 -24.01 -7.46
C ASP A 164 -16.84 -22.74 -7.49
N ILE A 165 -15.98 -22.57 -6.48
CA ILE A 165 -15.09 -21.41 -6.37
C ILE A 165 -13.89 -21.69 -7.25
N ASP A 166 -13.80 -21.00 -8.39
CA ASP A 166 -12.54 -20.86 -9.11
C ASP A 166 -11.56 -20.12 -8.18
N GLU A 167 -10.71 -20.87 -7.48
CA GLU A 167 -9.55 -20.34 -6.80
C GLU A 167 -8.65 -19.71 -7.85
N ALA A 168 -8.70 -18.38 -7.99
CA ALA A 168 -7.69 -17.65 -8.73
C ALA A 168 -6.33 -18.08 -8.17
N ASP A 169 -5.42 -18.49 -9.04
CA ASP A 169 -4.11 -19.03 -8.66
C ASP A 169 -3.43 -18.04 -7.70
N GLU A 170 -3.26 -18.45 -6.44
CA GLU A 170 -2.70 -17.57 -5.42
C GLU A 170 -1.32 -17.04 -5.83
N ASP A 171 -0.59 -17.83 -6.62
CA ASP A 171 0.71 -17.45 -7.18
C ASP A 171 0.57 -16.32 -8.21
N GLU A 172 -0.45 -16.35 -9.07
CA GLU A 172 -0.71 -15.27 -10.03
C GLU A 172 -1.05 -13.95 -9.32
N VAL A 173 -1.82 -14.01 -8.23
CA VAL A 173 -2.14 -12.83 -7.40
C VAL A 173 -0.91 -12.28 -6.68
N LYS A 174 -0.05 -13.16 -6.16
CA LYS A 174 1.23 -12.78 -5.53
C LYS A 174 2.17 -12.13 -6.54
N GLU A 175 2.32 -12.70 -7.73
CA GLU A 175 3.16 -12.17 -8.80
C GLU A 175 2.69 -10.78 -9.27
N ASP A 176 1.38 -10.59 -9.48
CA ASP A 176 0.79 -9.30 -9.84
C ASP A 176 1.01 -8.23 -8.75
N LEU A 177 0.86 -8.60 -7.48
CA LEU A 177 1.12 -7.71 -6.35
C LEU A 177 2.59 -7.27 -6.31
N VAL A 178 3.54 -8.21 -6.47
CA VAL A 178 4.97 -7.94 -6.50
C VAL A 178 5.32 -7.06 -7.70
N GLY A 179 4.79 -7.35 -8.89
CA GLY A 179 5.00 -6.54 -10.10
C GLY A 179 4.54 -5.10 -9.91
N LYS A 180 3.33 -4.89 -9.37
CA LYS A 180 2.81 -3.55 -9.06
C LYS A 180 3.67 -2.80 -8.04
N ALA A 181 4.16 -3.50 -7.02
CA ALA A 181 5.05 -2.90 -6.03
C ALA A 181 6.38 -2.45 -6.66
N LEU A 182 6.99 -3.27 -7.52
CA LEU A 182 8.23 -2.91 -8.22
C LEU A 182 8.04 -1.67 -9.11
N VAL A 183 6.98 -1.60 -9.90
CA VAL A 183 6.67 -0.42 -10.74
C VAL A 183 6.49 0.84 -9.87
N MET A 184 5.81 0.74 -8.73
CA MET A 184 5.69 1.88 -7.80
C MET A 184 7.05 2.34 -7.24
N ILE A 185 8.01 1.43 -7.10
CA ILE A 185 9.37 1.76 -6.66
C ILE A 185 10.17 2.39 -7.80
N GLU A 186 10.02 1.90 -9.04
CA GLU A 186 10.60 2.53 -10.24
C GLU A 186 10.16 3.99 -10.36
N ASP A 187 8.86 4.26 -10.24
CA ASP A 187 8.31 5.62 -10.25
C ASP A 187 8.93 6.52 -9.16
N LYS A 188 9.26 5.94 -8.00
CA LYS A 188 9.90 6.67 -6.90
C LYS A 188 11.36 6.98 -7.19
N VAL A 189 12.09 6.02 -7.76
CA VAL A 189 13.48 6.21 -8.21
C VAL A 189 13.54 7.26 -9.31
N ASP A 190 12.56 7.29 -10.22
CA ASP A 190 12.48 8.24 -11.33
C ASP A 190 12.35 9.71 -10.89
N ILE A 191 11.81 9.97 -9.70
CA ILE A 191 11.64 11.32 -9.14
C ILE A 191 12.92 11.85 -8.49
N LEU A 192 13.87 10.98 -8.14
CA LEU A 192 15.14 11.39 -7.54
C LEU A 192 15.93 12.32 -8.46
N ASP A 193 16.70 13.23 -7.89
CA ASP A 193 17.70 13.96 -8.68
C ASP A 193 18.91 13.07 -9.01
N PRO A 194 19.72 13.41 -10.04
CA PRO A 194 20.86 12.57 -10.45
C PRO A 194 21.89 12.29 -9.33
N TRP A 195 22.06 13.22 -8.39
CA TRP A 195 22.98 13.06 -7.25
C TRP A 195 22.37 12.20 -6.16
N GLU A 196 21.07 12.32 -5.92
CA GLU A 196 20.34 11.42 -5.02
C GLU A 196 20.39 9.98 -5.52
N LEU A 197 20.25 9.75 -6.84
CA LEU A 197 20.41 8.42 -7.41
C LEU A 197 21.85 7.89 -7.23
N GLN A 198 22.86 8.72 -7.48
CA GLN A 198 24.26 8.37 -7.25
C GLN A 198 24.50 7.98 -5.78
N ASP A 199 23.93 8.73 -4.85
CA ASP A 199 24.00 8.43 -3.42
C ASP A 199 23.31 7.11 -3.07
N LEU A 200 22.14 6.84 -3.65
CA LEU A 200 21.40 5.59 -3.46
C LEU A 200 22.16 4.38 -3.99
N VAL A 201 22.75 4.48 -5.19
CA VAL A 201 23.62 3.43 -5.77
C VAL A 201 24.86 3.23 -4.88
N GLY A 202 25.43 4.29 -4.33
CA GLY A 202 26.52 4.20 -3.35
C GLY A 202 26.10 3.40 -2.10
N GLY A 203 24.94 3.74 -1.52
CA GLY A 203 24.40 3.02 -0.37
C GLY A 203 24.06 1.55 -0.66
N LEU A 204 23.64 1.23 -1.88
CA LEU A 204 23.44 -0.15 -2.34
C LEU A 204 24.75 -0.94 -2.36
N LEU A 205 25.83 -0.34 -2.86
CA LEU A 205 27.15 -0.99 -2.88
C LEU A 205 27.71 -1.17 -1.46
N GLU A 206 27.49 -0.21 -0.56
CA GLU A 206 27.82 -0.36 0.87
C GLU A 206 27.06 -1.52 1.51
N ALA A 207 25.75 -1.66 1.21
CA ALA A 207 24.93 -2.78 1.68
C ALA A 207 25.47 -4.14 1.20
N MET A 208 26.11 -4.17 0.03
CA MET A 208 26.80 -5.33 -0.54
C MET A 208 28.24 -5.52 -0.01
N ASN A 209 28.60 -4.85 1.09
CA ASN A 209 29.91 -4.89 1.74
C ASN A 209 31.07 -4.36 0.89
N TYR A 210 30.83 -3.35 0.04
CA TYR A 210 31.91 -2.57 -0.54
C TYR A 210 32.21 -1.33 0.30
N ASN A 211 33.48 -0.94 0.35
CA ASN A 211 33.88 0.38 0.79
C ASN A 211 33.68 1.33 -0.39
N VAL A 212 32.87 2.37 -0.20
CA VAL A 212 32.42 3.24 -1.30
C VAL A 212 33.01 4.64 -1.16
N ARG A 213 33.46 5.19 -2.29
CA ARG A 213 33.87 6.59 -2.42
C ARG A 213 33.10 7.23 -3.55
N ILE A 214 32.24 8.18 -3.18
CA ILE A 214 31.41 8.94 -4.10
C ILE A 214 32.16 10.20 -4.56
N SER A 215 32.14 10.49 -5.85
CA SER A 215 32.75 11.69 -6.43
C SER A 215 31.95 12.95 -6.04
N PRO A 216 32.62 14.07 -5.69
CA PRO A 216 31.95 15.33 -5.40
C PRO A 216 31.34 15.93 -6.67
N LYS A 217 30.35 16.82 -6.56
CA LYS A 217 29.73 17.44 -7.74
C LYS A 217 30.76 18.18 -8.60
N GLY A 218 31.06 17.68 -9.81
CA GLY A 218 32.03 18.35 -10.68
C GLY A 218 32.33 17.60 -11.99
N PRO A 219 33.33 18.08 -12.77
CA PRO A 219 33.84 17.36 -13.93
C PRO A 219 34.67 16.16 -13.47
N ASP A 220 34.00 15.04 -13.20
CA ASP A 220 34.57 13.90 -12.47
C ASP A 220 35.22 12.84 -13.39
N GLY A 221 35.58 13.22 -14.61
CA GLY A 221 36.34 12.35 -15.52
C GLY A 221 35.60 11.07 -15.97
N GLY A 222 34.31 10.94 -15.69
CA GLY A 222 33.49 9.78 -16.08
C GLY A 222 33.42 8.65 -15.05
N VAL A 223 33.69 8.93 -13.76
CA VAL A 223 33.45 7.98 -12.65
C VAL A 223 32.76 8.69 -11.50
N ASP A 224 31.55 8.23 -11.18
CA ASP A 224 30.72 8.81 -10.13
C ASP A 224 30.96 8.13 -8.78
N ILE A 225 31.29 6.83 -8.80
CA ILE A 225 31.52 6.03 -7.59
C ILE A 225 32.69 5.07 -7.80
N LEU A 226 33.56 4.96 -6.81
CA LEU A 226 34.54 3.88 -6.69
C LEU A 226 34.17 2.98 -5.52
N ALA A 227 34.18 1.67 -5.75
CA ALA A 227 33.89 0.65 -4.75
C ALA A 227 35.06 -0.33 -4.61
N PHE A 228 35.42 -0.65 -3.37
CA PHE A 228 36.59 -1.43 -2.98
C PHE A 228 36.20 -2.57 -2.02
N LYS A 229 36.95 -3.67 -2.02
CA LYS A 229 36.76 -4.76 -1.05
C LYS A 229 37.34 -4.45 0.32
N ASP A 230 38.38 -3.63 0.37
CA ASP A 230 39.04 -3.19 1.60
C ASP A 230 39.02 -1.66 1.74
N ALA A 231 39.36 -1.16 2.93
CA ALA A 231 39.32 0.26 3.25
C ALA A 231 40.38 1.10 2.53
N PHE A 232 41.46 0.49 2.03
CA PHE A 232 42.58 1.17 1.38
C PHE A 232 42.59 1.01 -0.14
N GLY A 233 41.78 0.11 -0.69
CA GLY A 233 41.67 -0.16 -2.12
C GLY A 233 42.84 -0.95 -2.69
N PHE A 234 43.48 -1.78 -1.88
CA PHE A 234 44.58 -2.66 -2.32
C PHE A 234 44.08 -3.96 -2.92
N GLU A 235 42.93 -4.45 -2.46
CA GLU A 235 42.33 -5.68 -2.95
C GLU A 235 41.57 -5.43 -4.24
N LYS A 236 41.84 -6.30 -5.23
CA LYS A 236 41.07 -6.38 -6.46
C LYS A 236 39.84 -7.28 -6.27
N PRO A 237 38.73 -7.04 -6.99
CA PRO A 237 38.56 -5.99 -7.99
C PRO A 237 38.19 -4.63 -7.37
N ILE A 238 38.74 -3.56 -7.94
CA ILE A 238 38.19 -2.20 -7.80
C ILE A 238 37.04 -2.10 -8.79
N VAL A 239 35.89 -1.57 -8.36
CA VAL A 239 34.74 -1.33 -9.24
C VAL A 239 34.57 0.18 -9.43
N LYS A 240 34.64 0.65 -10.68
CA LYS A 240 34.27 2.01 -11.05
C LYS A 240 32.86 2.02 -11.61
N VAL A 241 32.08 2.99 -11.15
CA VAL A 241 30.66 3.10 -11.47
C VAL A 241 30.38 4.45 -12.11
N GLN A 242 29.64 4.43 -13.21
CA GLN A 242 28.97 5.61 -13.75
C GLN A 242 27.46 5.41 -13.57
N VAL A 243 26.80 6.44 -13.07
CA VAL A 243 25.36 6.55 -12.89
C VAL A 243 24.82 7.61 -13.86
N LYS A 244 23.81 7.26 -14.65
CA LYS A 244 23.10 8.19 -15.53
C LYS A 244 21.62 8.18 -15.20
N HIS A 245 21.16 9.28 -14.62
CA HIS A 245 19.74 9.49 -14.36
C HIS A 245 19.12 10.44 -15.39
N ARG A 246 18.45 9.89 -16.42
CA ARG A 246 17.75 10.66 -17.45
C ARG A 246 16.89 9.73 -18.32
N LYS A 247 15.90 10.30 -19.01
CA LYS A 247 15.00 9.56 -19.91
C LYS A 247 15.67 8.98 -21.17
N SER A 248 16.79 9.55 -21.61
CA SER A 248 17.48 9.09 -22.81
C SER A 248 18.45 7.95 -22.49
N ALA A 249 18.39 6.89 -23.29
CA ALA A 249 19.28 5.74 -23.18
C ALA A 249 20.76 6.13 -23.18
N ALA A 250 21.54 5.41 -22.38
CA ALA A 250 23.00 5.53 -22.36
C ALA A 250 23.61 4.97 -23.65
N SER A 251 24.60 5.67 -24.17
CA SER A 251 25.18 5.43 -25.49
C SER A 251 26.53 4.71 -25.42
N ALA A 252 26.94 4.09 -26.52
CA ALA A 252 28.24 3.41 -26.63
C ALA A 252 29.44 4.32 -26.28
N PRO A 253 29.51 5.60 -26.70
CA PRO A 253 30.57 6.50 -26.28
C PRO A 253 30.65 6.71 -24.76
N GLU A 254 29.53 6.73 -24.05
CA GLU A 254 29.52 6.89 -22.58
C GLU A 254 30.06 5.64 -21.89
N VAL A 255 29.71 4.45 -22.38
CA VAL A 255 30.30 3.19 -21.87
C VAL A 255 31.81 3.14 -22.12
N GLN A 256 32.27 3.58 -23.30
CA GLN A 256 33.70 3.69 -23.63
C GLN A 256 34.42 4.72 -22.75
N GLN A 257 33.75 5.83 -22.40
CA GLN A 257 34.29 6.83 -21.49
C GLN A 257 34.58 6.23 -20.11
N LEU A 258 33.62 5.48 -19.55
CA LEU A 258 33.81 4.78 -18.26
C LEU A 258 34.99 3.78 -18.35
N LEU A 259 35.06 3.00 -19.43
CA LEU A 259 36.16 2.05 -19.66
C LEU A 259 37.54 2.75 -19.65
N GLY A 260 37.64 3.91 -20.32
CA GLY A 260 38.88 4.69 -20.40
C GLY A 260 39.22 5.50 -19.15
N ALA A 261 38.28 5.67 -18.21
CA ALA A 261 38.52 6.43 -16.99
C ALA A 261 39.44 5.70 -16.02
N ASN A 262 40.17 6.42 -15.17
CA ASN A 262 41.02 5.81 -14.14
C ASN A 262 40.15 5.30 -12.96
N PRO A 263 40.48 4.15 -12.35
CA PRO A 263 41.60 3.24 -12.69
C PRO A 263 41.32 2.45 -13.97
N ILE A 264 42.35 2.27 -14.81
CA ILE A 264 42.24 1.59 -16.11
C ILE A 264 41.93 0.09 -15.93
N ASP A 265 42.42 -0.53 -14.87
CA ASP A 265 42.29 -1.97 -14.59
C ASP A 265 41.12 -2.32 -13.64
N ALA A 266 40.20 -1.37 -13.43
CA ALA A 266 39.01 -1.57 -12.61
C ALA A 266 37.87 -2.24 -13.40
N ASN A 267 37.08 -3.06 -12.70
CA ASN A 267 35.82 -3.57 -13.20
C ASN A 267 34.84 -2.41 -13.37
N CYS A 268 34.00 -2.45 -14.40
CA CYS A 268 33.09 -1.37 -14.73
C CYS A 268 31.64 -1.78 -14.45
N LEU A 269 30.92 -0.93 -13.73
CA LEU A 269 29.48 -0.99 -13.55
C LEU A 269 28.87 0.30 -14.14
N PHE A 270 27.88 0.17 -15.01
CA PHE A 270 27.17 1.32 -15.56
C PHE A 270 25.70 1.21 -15.21
N VAL A 271 25.19 2.20 -14.48
CA VAL A 271 23.79 2.29 -14.06
C VAL A 271 23.08 3.35 -14.88
N SER A 272 21.95 3.01 -15.50
CA SER A 272 21.17 3.96 -16.33
C SER A 272 19.67 3.77 -16.15
N THR A 273 18.95 4.80 -15.73
CA THR A 273 17.48 4.73 -15.60
C THR A 273 16.76 4.83 -16.94
N GLY A 274 17.37 5.48 -17.93
CA GLY A 274 16.84 5.57 -19.30
C GLY A 274 17.15 4.35 -20.18
N GLY A 275 17.72 3.28 -19.62
CA GLY A 275 18.17 2.10 -20.36
C GLY A 275 19.44 2.34 -21.19
N PHE A 276 19.68 1.46 -22.16
CA PHE A 276 20.90 1.41 -22.99
C PHE A 276 20.57 1.26 -24.48
N THR A 277 21.41 1.81 -25.35
CA THR A 277 21.30 1.52 -26.79
C THR A 277 21.91 0.15 -27.12
N SER A 278 21.45 -0.51 -28.19
CA SER A 278 22.00 -1.82 -28.59
C SER A 278 23.51 -1.78 -28.86
N GLN A 279 24.04 -0.64 -29.32
CA GLN A 279 25.48 -0.45 -29.47
C GLN A 279 26.19 -0.35 -28.11
N ALA A 280 25.58 0.29 -27.11
CA ALA A 280 26.13 0.38 -25.76
C ALA A 280 26.20 -1.02 -25.11
N GLU A 281 25.14 -1.82 -25.27
CA GLU A 281 25.10 -3.22 -24.81
C GLU A 281 26.18 -4.08 -25.47
N ALA A 282 26.35 -3.95 -26.80
CA ALA A 282 27.39 -4.68 -27.53
C ALA A 282 28.80 -4.33 -27.03
N VAL A 283 29.08 -3.03 -26.82
CA VAL A 283 30.35 -2.56 -26.27
C VAL A 283 30.56 -3.06 -24.85
N ALA A 284 29.54 -2.99 -24.00
CA ALA A 284 29.60 -3.45 -22.62
C ALA A 284 29.91 -4.95 -22.55
N LYS A 285 29.19 -5.75 -23.35
CA LYS A 285 29.41 -7.20 -23.44
C LYS A 285 30.82 -7.55 -23.90
N HIS A 286 31.35 -6.86 -24.91
CA HIS A 286 32.70 -7.10 -25.43
C HIS A 286 33.79 -6.77 -24.41
N ASN A 287 33.58 -5.77 -23.56
CA ASN A 287 34.56 -5.27 -22.60
C ASN A 287 34.25 -5.66 -21.14
N SER A 288 33.32 -6.59 -20.93
CA SER A 288 32.90 -7.07 -19.60
C SER A 288 32.45 -5.96 -18.63
N VAL A 289 31.77 -4.94 -19.16
CA VAL A 289 31.10 -3.91 -18.35
C VAL A 289 29.75 -4.47 -17.89
N ARG A 290 29.46 -4.45 -16.59
CA ARG A 290 28.12 -4.77 -16.07
C ARG A 290 27.21 -3.57 -16.31
N LEU A 291 26.12 -3.78 -17.03
CA LEU A 291 25.04 -2.81 -17.18
C LEU A 291 23.94 -3.13 -16.17
N VAL A 292 23.35 -2.09 -15.58
CA VAL A 292 22.20 -2.17 -14.68
C VAL A 292 21.21 -1.10 -15.12
N ASP A 293 20.03 -1.50 -15.56
CA ASP A 293 18.94 -0.59 -15.90
C ASP A 293 18.06 -0.30 -14.67
N LEU A 294 16.97 0.43 -14.87
CA LEU A 294 16.06 0.81 -13.78
C LEU A 294 15.42 -0.42 -13.12
N GLU A 295 14.94 -1.37 -13.91
CA GLU A 295 14.26 -2.57 -13.41
C GLU A 295 15.23 -3.40 -12.55
N GLU A 296 16.44 -3.68 -13.05
CA GLU A 296 17.45 -4.42 -12.30
C GLU A 296 17.89 -3.65 -11.05
N LEU A 297 18.09 -2.33 -11.15
CA LEU A 297 18.45 -1.49 -10.01
C LEU A 297 17.42 -1.60 -8.89
N VAL A 298 16.13 -1.51 -9.22
CA VAL A 298 15.05 -1.60 -8.23
C VAL A 298 15.02 -2.98 -7.57
N ARG A 299 15.19 -4.06 -8.33
CA ARG A 299 15.29 -5.42 -7.76
C ARG A 299 16.44 -5.55 -6.77
N LEU A 300 17.62 -5.04 -7.13
CA LEU A 300 18.80 -5.05 -6.25
C LEU A 300 18.59 -4.20 -5.00
N ILE A 301 17.96 -3.02 -5.13
CA ILE A 301 17.63 -2.17 -3.99
C ILE A 301 16.69 -2.90 -3.04
N VAL A 302 15.63 -3.53 -3.53
CA VAL A 302 14.66 -4.27 -2.69
C VAL A 302 15.33 -5.43 -1.97
N GLU A 303 16.18 -6.19 -2.66
CA GLU A 303 16.92 -7.32 -2.09
C GLU A 303 17.82 -6.89 -0.93
N TRP A 304 18.52 -5.76 -1.08
CA TRP A 304 19.50 -5.27 -0.11
C TRP A 304 18.96 -4.17 0.82
N TYR A 305 17.68 -3.81 0.69
CA TYR A 305 17.10 -2.60 1.27
C TYR A 305 17.41 -2.45 2.77
N GLU A 306 17.21 -3.51 3.55
CA GLU A 306 17.42 -3.46 5.01
C GLU A 306 18.87 -3.20 5.44
N LYS A 307 19.83 -3.51 4.56
CA LYS A 307 21.27 -3.30 4.80
C LYS A 307 21.77 -1.96 4.27
N ILE A 308 20.96 -1.23 3.48
CA ILE A 308 21.31 0.11 2.99
C ILE A 308 21.38 1.08 4.19
N PRO A 309 22.42 1.93 4.27
CA PRO A 309 22.55 2.95 5.30
C PRO A 309 21.28 3.80 5.46
N SER A 310 20.95 4.18 6.69
CA SER A 310 19.67 4.83 7.01
C SER A 310 19.48 6.18 6.30
N ASP A 311 20.55 6.94 6.12
CA ASP A 311 20.55 8.22 5.39
C ASP A 311 20.26 8.01 3.89
N LYS A 312 20.79 6.95 3.29
CA LYS A 312 20.51 6.60 1.88
C LYS A 312 19.13 5.98 1.71
N ARG A 313 18.66 5.16 2.65
CA ARG A 313 17.27 4.66 2.68
C ARG A 313 16.24 5.78 2.78
N ALA A 314 16.59 6.90 3.41
CA ALA A 314 15.68 8.04 3.51
C ALA A 314 15.34 8.67 2.15
N LEU A 315 16.18 8.47 1.13
CA LEU A 315 15.91 8.89 -0.26
C LEU A 315 14.76 8.08 -0.88
N LEU A 316 14.65 6.80 -0.53
CA LEU A 316 13.66 5.87 -1.07
C LEU A 316 12.99 5.07 0.07
N PRO A 317 12.07 5.68 0.83
CA PRO A 317 11.45 5.02 1.98
C PRO A 317 10.45 3.95 1.56
N LEU A 318 10.82 2.68 1.74
CA LEU A 318 9.99 1.49 1.52
C LEU A 318 9.47 0.90 2.83
N GLN A 319 8.33 0.21 2.74
CA GLN A 319 7.73 -0.55 3.85
C GLN A 319 7.65 -2.03 3.49
N LYS A 320 8.02 -2.89 4.44
CA LYS A 320 7.95 -4.34 4.26
C LYS A 320 6.53 -4.84 4.53
N VAL A 321 5.99 -5.60 3.58
CA VAL A 321 4.71 -6.31 3.70
C VAL A 321 4.99 -7.80 3.71
N TYR A 322 4.25 -8.55 4.53
CA TYR A 322 4.36 -10.01 4.64
C TYR A 322 3.08 -10.63 4.07
N VAL A 323 3.24 -11.53 3.12
CA VAL A 323 2.16 -12.30 2.48
C VAL A 323 2.42 -13.78 2.82
N PRO A 324 1.38 -14.57 3.19
CA PRO A 324 1.55 -16.01 3.42
C PRO A 324 2.05 -16.73 2.17
N GLU A 325 2.86 -17.77 2.38
CA GLU A 325 3.32 -18.69 1.32
C GLU A 325 2.17 -19.42 0.64
#